data_AF-A0A1Q9D2B3-F1
#
_entry.id   AF-A0A1Q9D2B3-F1
#
_cell.length_a   1.000
_cell.length_b   1.000
_cell.length_c   1.000
_cell.angle_alpha   90.00
_cell.angle_beta   90.00
_cell.angle_gamma   90.00
#
_symmetry.space_group_name_H-M   'P 1'
#
loop_
_entity.id
_entity.type
_entity.pdbx_description
1 polymer ?
#
loop_
_entity_poly.entity_id
_entity_poly.type
_entity_poly.pdbx_seq_one_letter_code
_entity_poly.pdbx_strand_id
1 'polypeptide(L)'
;MQALLVVCANRWNRATSPEDLVSAVPGMGMLRASHFADALRAAEATAAQRRQRSITLTGNLEADATGLRQLVLKRTNSNFSNAVQALEKKLPKPESHYRCWVRILGLCERKTRKLILAPIPDKVVTLKAKPPPESKQEIEESGLLQHIRRPAKVYSDGALSWPPVLRARNLPFAETCHQNHQYTKELAGGSRKFSKLAGTQCLDRRWGVLCNDYVPKTLNAKSRNEDGSHTNARLFTYSWSFALRYNFTDHERVRLWAALGKAVREAA
;
A
#
# COMPACT_ATOMS: atom_id res chain seq x y z
N MET A 1 -18.47 26.04 -7.27
CA MET A 1 -18.26 25.40 -5.95
C MET A 1 -18.62 23.92 -5.96
N GLN A 2 -19.89 23.54 -6.25
CA GLN A 2 -20.31 22.12 -6.24
C GLN A 2 -19.47 21.20 -7.14
N ALA A 3 -19.18 21.57 -8.39
CA ALA A 3 -18.45 20.71 -9.34
C ALA A 3 -17.14 20.12 -8.78
N LEU A 4 -16.29 20.95 -8.17
CA LEU A 4 -15.02 20.50 -7.61
C LEU A 4 -15.20 19.62 -6.36
N LEU A 5 -16.19 19.92 -5.52
CA LEU A 5 -16.58 19.05 -4.41
C LEU A 5 -17.13 17.70 -4.92
N VAL A 6 -17.87 17.68 -6.03
CA VAL A 6 -18.46 16.45 -6.63
C VAL A 6 -17.39 15.57 -7.27
N VAL A 7 -16.50 16.14 -8.08
CA VAL A 7 -15.37 15.41 -8.71
C VAL A 7 -14.51 14.76 -7.64
N CYS A 8 -14.22 15.46 -6.54
CA CYS A 8 -13.39 14.96 -5.47
C CYS A 8 -14.13 13.99 -4.51
N ALA A 9 -15.33 14.34 -4.04
CA ALA A 9 -16.08 13.54 -3.07
C ALA A 9 -16.58 12.21 -3.64
N ASN A 10 -16.73 12.07 -4.96
CA ASN A 10 -17.13 10.81 -5.58
C ASN A 10 -15.94 9.87 -5.89
N ARG A 11 -14.69 10.34 -5.77
CA ARG A 11 -13.50 9.64 -6.30
C ARG A 11 -12.58 9.13 -5.18
N TRP A 12 -13.15 8.28 -4.31
CA TRP A 12 -12.47 7.63 -3.17
C TRP A 12 -11.29 6.74 -3.55
N ASN A 13 -11.49 5.94 -4.59
CA ASN A 13 -10.63 4.79 -4.89
C ASN A 13 -9.51 5.14 -5.89
N ARG A 14 -9.31 6.43 -6.16
CA ARG A 14 -8.30 6.96 -7.09
C ARG A 14 -7.66 8.23 -6.54
N ALA A 15 -6.44 8.51 -6.99
CA ALA A 15 -5.83 9.81 -6.78
C ALA A 15 -6.62 10.91 -7.54
N THR A 16 -6.49 12.15 -7.07
CA THR A 16 -6.90 13.34 -7.83
C THR A 16 -5.89 13.54 -8.97
N SER A 17 -6.35 13.55 -10.21
CA SER A 17 -5.48 13.74 -11.38
C SER A 17 -5.42 15.21 -11.82
N PRO A 18 -4.46 15.62 -12.68
CA PRO A 18 -4.44 16.97 -13.25
C PRO A 18 -5.71 17.26 -14.07
N GLU A 19 -6.23 16.25 -14.79
CA GLU A 19 -7.42 16.37 -15.63
C GLU A 19 -8.70 16.56 -14.78
N ASP A 20 -8.78 15.92 -13.59
CA ASP A 20 -9.84 16.18 -12.60
C ASP A 20 -9.89 17.66 -12.19
N LEU A 21 -8.72 18.32 -12.09
CA LEU A 21 -8.61 19.72 -11.66
C LEU A 21 -8.92 20.69 -12.81
N VAL A 22 -8.37 20.47 -14.01
CA VAL A 22 -8.69 21.28 -15.20
C VAL A 22 -10.19 21.18 -15.54
N SER A 23 -10.79 20.00 -15.42
CA SER A 23 -12.24 19.81 -15.63
C SER A 23 -13.12 20.48 -14.55
N ALA A 24 -12.55 20.88 -13.41
CA ALA A 24 -13.30 21.41 -12.26
C ALA A 24 -12.99 22.89 -11.94
N VAL A 25 -11.97 23.48 -12.57
CA VAL A 25 -11.54 24.88 -12.38
C VAL A 25 -11.40 25.56 -13.75
N PRO A 26 -12.36 26.41 -14.15
CA PRO A 26 -12.23 27.24 -15.35
C PRO A 26 -10.93 28.06 -15.32
N GLY A 27 -10.20 28.08 -16.44
CA GLY A 27 -8.93 28.80 -16.56
C GLY A 27 -7.69 28.07 -16.01
N MET A 28 -7.83 26.95 -15.29
CA MET A 28 -6.65 26.22 -14.79
C MET A 28 -5.96 25.45 -15.93
N GLY A 29 -4.74 25.87 -16.30
CA GLY A 29 -3.90 25.15 -17.26
C GLY A 29 -3.28 23.87 -16.68
N MET A 30 -3.04 22.87 -17.54
CA MET A 30 -2.51 21.54 -17.18
C MET A 30 -1.22 21.58 -16.34
N LEU A 31 -0.33 22.56 -16.53
CA LEU A 31 0.89 22.72 -15.73
C LEU A 31 0.58 23.08 -14.26
N ARG A 32 -0.31 24.05 -14.03
CA ARG A 32 -0.78 24.43 -12.68
C ARG A 32 -1.50 23.26 -12.01
N ALA A 33 -2.39 22.60 -12.75
CA ALA A 33 -3.11 21.41 -12.28
C ALA A 33 -2.16 20.27 -11.88
N SER A 34 -1.11 20.01 -12.68
CA SER A 34 -0.11 18.98 -12.39
C SER A 34 0.68 19.30 -11.12
N HIS A 35 1.17 20.54 -10.99
CA HIS A 35 1.87 21.00 -9.80
C HIS A 35 0.99 20.90 -8.54
N PHE A 36 -0.27 21.35 -8.61
CA PHE A 36 -1.22 21.23 -7.49
C PHE A 36 -1.49 19.77 -7.12
N ALA A 37 -1.70 18.88 -8.11
CA ALA A 37 -1.96 17.46 -7.87
C ALA A 37 -0.76 16.74 -7.22
N ASP A 38 0.48 17.10 -7.57
CA ASP A 38 1.69 16.57 -6.92
C ASP A 38 1.90 17.15 -5.52
N ALA A 39 1.75 18.47 -5.33
CA ALA A 39 1.84 19.11 -4.02
C ALA A 39 0.79 18.54 -3.03
N LEU A 40 -0.45 18.34 -3.49
CA LEU A 40 -1.51 17.69 -2.73
C LEU A 40 -1.10 16.28 -2.30
N ARG A 41 -0.64 15.43 -3.24
CA ARG A 41 -0.25 14.05 -2.91
C ARG A 41 0.97 13.98 -1.98
N ALA A 42 1.90 14.92 -2.06
CA ALA A 42 3.02 15.05 -1.13
C ALA A 42 2.55 15.45 0.29
N ALA A 43 1.62 16.40 0.39
CA ALA A 43 1.01 16.80 1.67
C ALA A 43 0.19 15.65 2.29
N GLU A 44 -0.62 14.96 1.49
CA GLU A 44 -1.37 13.77 1.92
C GLU A 44 -0.43 12.65 2.39
N ALA A 45 0.64 12.37 1.65
CA ALA A 45 1.62 11.35 2.05
C ALA A 45 2.30 11.69 3.38
N THR A 46 2.70 12.95 3.57
CA THR A 46 3.28 13.47 4.81
C THR A 46 2.29 13.35 5.98
N ALA A 47 1.03 13.71 5.76
CA ALA A 47 -0.02 13.57 6.77
C ALA A 47 -0.36 12.09 7.08
N ALA A 48 -0.25 11.19 6.10
CA ALA A 48 -0.41 9.75 6.29
C ALA A 48 0.65 9.20 7.26
N GLN A 49 1.93 9.49 6.98
CA GLN A 49 3.06 9.04 7.80
C GLN A 49 2.98 9.58 9.24
N ARG A 50 2.50 10.82 9.42
CA ARG A 50 2.24 11.40 10.74
C ARG A 50 1.06 10.71 11.44
N ARG A 51 -0.10 10.59 10.78
CA ARG A 51 -1.32 9.95 11.34
C ARG A 51 -1.07 8.48 11.68
N GLN A 52 -0.36 7.74 10.85
CA GLN A 52 -0.09 6.31 11.07
C GLN A 52 0.56 6.04 12.43
N ARG A 53 1.46 6.91 12.90
CA ARG A 53 2.12 6.79 14.22
C ARG A 53 1.14 6.74 15.40
N SER A 54 -0.04 7.35 15.29
CA SER A 54 -1.08 7.31 16.33
C SER A 54 -2.16 6.24 16.11
N ILE A 55 -2.20 5.57 14.95
CA ILE A 55 -3.19 4.52 14.70
C ILE A 55 -2.82 3.26 15.50
N THR A 56 -3.74 2.84 16.35
CA THR A 56 -3.71 1.57 17.09
C THR A 56 -4.72 0.59 16.49
N LEU A 57 -4.27 -0.65 16.27
CA LEU A 57 -5.07 -1.76 15.76
C LEU A 57 -5.40 -2.78 16.86
N THR A 58 -6.63 -3.28 16.84
CA THR A 58 -7.24 -4.17 17.82
C THR A 58 -8.21 -5.15 17.15
N GLY A 59 -8.58 -6.24 17.82
CA GLY A 59 -9.55 -7.21 17.29
C GLY A 59 -8.95 -8.09 16.18
N ASN A 60 -9.74 -8.40 15.15
CA ASN A 60 -9.28 -9.28 14.07
C ASN A 60 -8.52 -8.45 13.03
N LEU A 61 -7.26 -8.80 12.78
CA LEU A 61 -6.35 -8.08 11.88
C LEU A 61 -5.97 -8.94 10.68
N GLU A 62 -5.80 -8.33 9.50
CA GLU A 62 -5.24 -8.98 8.31
C GLU A 62 -3.87 -8.38 7.99
N ALA A 63 -2.91 -9.24 7.64
CA ALA A 63 -1.51 -8.87 7.40
C ALA A 63 -0.96 -9.61 6.16
N ASP A 64 -0.37 -8.88 5.21
CA ASP A 64 0.02 -9.40 3.90
C ASP A 64 1.01 -8.44 3.16
N ALA A 65 1.70 -8.95 2.13
CA ALA A 65 2.59 -8.20 1.23
C ALA A 65 2.07 -8.14 -0.22
N THR A 66 2.06 -6.95 -0.82
CA THR A 66 1.72 -6.79 -2.25
C THR A 66 2.81 -6.09 -3.07
N GLY A 67 2.78 -6.33 -4.39
CA GLY A 67 3.64 -5.68 -5.37
C GLY A 67 2.96 -4.47 -5.99
N LEU A 68 3.41 -3.25 -5.64
CA LEU A 68 2.90 -1.99 -6.19
C LEU A 68 3.15 -1.90 -7.70
N ARG A 69 4.35 -2.29 -8.14
CA ARG A 69 4.71 -2.36 -9.56
C ARG A 69 5.87 -3.34 -9.79
N GLN A 70 5.93 -3.89 -11.00
CA GLN A 70 7.03 -4.72 -11.47
C GLN A 70 7.95 -3.94 -12.42
N LEU A 71 9.22 -4.30 -12.44
CA LEU A 71 10.26 -3.74 -13.29
C LEU A 71 11.00 -4.84 -14.04
N VAL A 72 11.16 -4.71 -15.35
CA VAL A 72 12.12 -5.51 -16.11
C VAL A 72 13.49 -4.84 -16.04
N LEU A 73 14.50 -5.59 -15.59
CA LEU A 73 15.90 -5.19 -15.50
C LEU A 73 16.71 -5.93 -16.56
N LYS A 74 17.73 -5.27 -17.14
CA LYS A 74 18.80 -5.98 -17.86
C LYS A 74 19.78 -6.56 -16.84
N ARG A 75 20.43 -7.69 -17.14
CA ARG A 75 21.51 -8.26 -16.31
C ARG A 75 22.60 -7.23 -15.96
N THR A 76 22.95 -6.39 -16.93
CA THR A 76 23.98 -5.33 -16.83
C THR A 76 23.50 -4.06 -16.10
N ASN A 77 22.36 -4.09 -15.41
CA ASN A 77 21.91 -2.93 -14.65
C ASN A 77 22.72 -2.78 -13.35
N SER A 78 23.66 -1.81 -13.37
CA SER A 78 24.52 -1.42 -12.24
C SER A 78 23.78 -1.27 -10.91
N ASN A 79 22.56 -0.74 -10.95
CA ASN A 79 21.83 -0.26 -9.77
C ASN A 79 21.21 -1.40 -8.96
N PHE A 80 20.94 -2.52 -9.62
CA PHE A 80 20.49 -3.77 -9.00
C PHE A 80 21.57 -4.87 -9.05
N SER A 81 22.82 -4.52 -9.40
CA SER A 81 23.93 -5.46 -9.60
C SER A 81 24.12 -6.43 -8.42
N ASN A 82 24.19 -5.92 -7.19
CA ASN A 82 24.31 -6.73 -5.98
C ASN A 82 23.14 -7.74 -5.82
N ALA A 83 21.90 -7.30 -6.11
CA ALA A 83 20.71 -8.15 -6.00
C ALA A 83 20.64 -9.18 -7.15
N VAL A 84 21.05 -8.81 -8.36
CA VAL A 84 21.21 -9.72 -9.50
C VAL A 84 22.28 -10.77 -9.23
N GLN A 85 23.46 -10.38 -8.72
CA GLN A 85 24.53 -11.32 -8.35
C GLN A 85 24.10 -12.25 -7.19
N ALA A 86 23.41 -11.74 -6.18
CA ALA A 86 22.89 -12.55 -5.07
C ALA A 86 21.79 -13.54 -5.49
N LEU A 87 21.11 -13.27 -6.60
CA LEU A 87 20.19 -14.19 -7.27
C LEU A 87 20.95 -15.19 -8.18
N GLU A 88 21.89 -14.73 -9.00
CA GLU A 88 22.67 -15.56 -9.93
C GLU A 88 23.45 -16.66 -9.19
N LYS A 89 23.98 -16.38 -7.99
CA LYS A 89 24.59 -17.39 -7.09
C LYS A 89 23.66 -18.55 -6.69
N LYS A 90 22.36 -18.48 -7.02
CA LYS A 90 21.32 -19.48 -6.72
C LYS A 90 20.65 -20.04 -7.97
N LEU A 91 21.12 -19.67 -9.16
CA LEU A 91 20.57 -20.11 -10.44
C LEU A 91 21.55 -21.06 -11.15
N PRO A 92 21.06 -22.07 -11.90
CA PRO A 92 21.94 -22.96 -12.69
C PRO A 92 22.61 -22.24 -13.87
N LYS A 93 22.06 -21.10 -14.31
CA LYS A 93 22.69 -20.17 -15.26
C LYS A 93 22.08 -18.76 -15.13
N PRO A 94 22.83 -17.70 -15.45
CA PRO A 94 22.29 -16.34 -15.55
C PRO A 94 21.19 -16.18 -16.60
N GLU A 95 20.24 -15.27 -16.35
CA GLU A 95 19.29 -14.76 -17.36
C GLU A 95 19.80 -13.43 -17.95
N SER A 96 19.43 -13.10 -19.20
CA SER A 96 19.79 -11.80 -19.80
C SER A 96 19.05 -10.61 -19.17
N HIS A 97 17.92 -10.89 -18.51
CA HIS A 97 17.00 -9.95 -17.91
C HIS A 97 16.37 -10.57 -16.65
N TYR A 98 15.96 -9.73 -15.71
CA TYR A 98 15.33 -10.13 -14.45
C TYR A 98 14.06 -9.32 -14.19
N ARG A 99 13.19 -9.79 -13.29
CA ARG A 99 12.08 -9.00 -12.75
C ARG A 99 12.45 -8.48 -11.36
N CYS A 100 12.20 -7.21 -11.10
CA CYS A 100 12.24 -6.62 -9.77
C CYS A 100 10.83 -6.23 -9.35
N TRP A 101 10.45 -6.53 -8.10
CA TRP A 101 9.16 -6.19 -7.51
C TRP A 101 9.33 -5.06 -6.50
N VAL A 102 8.64 -3.94 -6.74
CA VAL A 102 8.46 -2.87 -5.76
C VAL A 102 7.33 -3.28 -4.82
N ARG A 103 7.62 -3.40 -3.52
CA ARG A 103 6.73 -4.07 -2.55
C ARG A 103 6.31 -3.19 -1.39
N ILE A 104 5.18 -3.53 -0.80
CA ILE A 104 4.65 -2.90 0.42
C ILE A 104 3.97 -3.97 1.28
N LEU A 105 4.19 -3.92 2.60
CA LEU A 105 3.39 -4.66 3.57
C LEU A 105 2.17 -3.83 4.00
N GLY A 106 1.09 -4.53 4.31
CA GLY A 106 -0.10 -3.97 4.93
C GLY A 106 -0.45 -4.69 6.23
N LEU A 107 -1.03 -3.92 7.15
CA LEU A 107 -1.68 -4.46 8.34
C LEU A 107 -2.99 -3.67 8.56
N CYS A 108 -4.12 -4.36 8.66
CA CYS A 108 -5.41 -3.69 8.77
C CYS A 108 -6.39 -4.34 9.75
N GLU A 109 -7.33 -3.56 10.29
CA GLU A 109 -8.33 -4.02 11.23
C GLU A 109 -9.67 -4.28 10.53
N ARG A 110 -10.14 -5.54 10.58
CA ARG A 110 -11.34 -6.01 9.86
C ARG A 110 -12.58 -5.21 10.23
N LYS A 111 -13.46 -5.01 9.24
CA LYS A 111 -14.68 -4.19 9.36
C LYS A 111 -14.44 -2.72 9.77
N THR A 112 -13.20 -2.24 9.79
CA THR A 112 -12.87 -0.82 10.03
C THR A 112 -12.07 -0.23 8.87
N ARG A 113 -11.98 1.11 8.89
CA ARG A 113 -11.18 1.90 7.95
C ARG A 113 -9.70 2.03 8.35
N LYS A 114 -9.25 1.37 9.43
CA LYS A 114 -7.84 1.43 9.81
C LYS A 114 -6.97 0.61 8.83
N LEU A 115 -5.91 1.23 8.32
CA LEU A 115 -4.91 0.63 7.45
C LEU A 115 -3.53 1.21 7.79
N ILE A 116 -2.58 0.33 8.10
CA ILE A 116 -1.17 0.65 8.29
C ILE A 116 -0.42 0.10 7.07
N LEU A 117 0.44 0.89 6.45
CA LEU A 117 1.31 0.46 5.34
C LEU A 117 2.78 0.62 5.74
N ALA A 118 3.63 -0.27 5.23
CA ALA A 118 5.07 -0.17 5.36
C ALA A 118 5.76 -0.57 4.04
N PRO A 119 6.45 0.36 3.35
CA PRO A 119 7.39 0.00 2.29
C PRO A 119 8.41 -1.03 2.80
N ILE A 120 8.72 -2.03 1.98
CA ILE A 120 9.77 -3.02 2.25
C ILE A 120 10.74 -3.07 1.06
N PRO A 121 11.98 -3.57 1.23
CA PRO A 121 12.99 -3.59 0.17
C PRO A 121 12.48 -4.24 -1.13
N ASP A 122 12.93 -3.73 -2.27
CA ASP A 122 12.61 -4.34 -3.56
C ASP A 122 13.27 -5.72 -3.69
N LYS A 123 12.60 -6.70 -4.30
CA LYS A 123 13.17 -8.04 -4.54
C LYS A 123 13.33 -8.34 -6.02
N VAL A 124 14.55 -8.71 -6.42
CA VAL A 124 14.89 -9.21 -7.76
C VAL A 124 14.67 -10.73 -7.81
N VAL A 125 14.04 -11.19 -8.89
CA VAL A 125 13.72 -12.59 -9.20
C VAL A 125 13.88 -12.85 -10.71
N THR A 126 13.86 -14.12 -11.14
CA THR A 126 13.87 -14.49 -12.57
C THR A 126 12.63 -13.99 -13.30
N LEU A 127 12.70 -13.83 -14.62
CA LEU A 127 11.60 -13.28 -15.43
C LEU A 127 10.29 -14.07 -15.36
N LYS A 128 10.34 -15.36 -14.98
CA LYS A 128 9.16 -16.23 -14.85
C LYS A 128 8.66 -16.37 -13.40
N ALA A 129 9.38 -15.85 -12.41
CA ALA A 129 8.99 -15.98 -11.01
C ALA A 129 7.80 -15.06 -10.62
N LYS A 130 6.96 -15.59 -9.72
CA LYS A 130 5.93 -14.88 -8.96
C LYS A 130 6.57 -13.86 -7.99
N PRO A 131 5.80 -12.93 -7.39
CA PRO A 131 6.27 -12.17 -6.24
C PRO A 131 6.83 -13.11 -5.15
N PRO A 132 8.04 -12.87 -4.64
CA PRO A 132 8.58 -13.65 -3.52
C PRO A 132 7.96 -13.18 -2.19
N PRO A 133 7.63 -14.10 -1.27
CA PRO A 133 7.07 -13.75 0.02
C PRO A 133 8.03 -12.92 0.87
N GLU A 134 7.45 -12.24 1.85
CA GLU A 134 8.12 -11.47 2.88
C GLU A 134 8.96 -12.36 3.81
N SER A 135 10.13 -11.88 4.22
CA SER A 135 10.96 -12.57 5.23
C SER A 135 10.56 -12.17 6.66
N LYS A 136 11.02 -12.93 7.66
CA LYS A 136 10.84 -12.56 9.09
C LYS A 136 11.39 -11.16 9.35
N GLN A 137 12.63 -10.92 8.90
CA GLN A 137 13.31 -9.63 8.98
C GLN A 137 12.50 -8.50 8.32
N GLU A 138 11.96 -8.70 7.11
CA GLU A 138 11.11 -7.71 6.43
C GLU A 138 9.84 -7.38 7.24
N ILE A 139 9.22 -8.37 7.90
CA ILE A 139 8.08 -8.15 8.80
C ILE A 139 8.50 -7.39 10.06
N GLU A 140 9.65 -7.72 10.64
CA GLU A 140 10.13 -7.16 11.90
C GLU A 140 10.61 -5.70 11.75
N GLU A 141 11.39 -5.42 10.70
CA GLU A 141 11.89 -4.09 10.34
C GLU A 141 10.79 -3.15 9.84
N SER A 142 9.68 -3.68 9.30
CA SER A 142 8.53 -2.87 8.83
C SER A 142 7.88 -2.01 9.91
N GLY A 143 8.11 -2.32 11.19
CA GLY A 143 7.45 -1.69 12.33
C GLY A 143 5.95 -1.99 12.47
N LEU A 144 5.28 -2.62 11.50
CA LEU A 144 3.81 -2.80 11.48
C LEU A 144 3.25 -3.38 12.79
N LEU A 145 3.93 -4.38 13.33
CA LEU A 145 3.56 -5.07 14.56
C LEU A 145 3.57 -4.17 15.82
N GLN A 146 4.21 -2.98 15.78
CA GLN A 146 4.16 -2.01 16.88
C GLN A 146 2.79 -1.34 17.04
N HIS A 147 1.95 -1.35 15.99
CA HIS A 147 0.62 -0.75 15.99
C HIS A 147 -0.45 -1.65 16.63
N ILE A 148 -0.13 -2.91 16.92
CA ILE A 148 -1.07 -3.89 17.49
C ILE A 148 -1.18 -3.68 19.01
N ARG A 149 -2.41 -3.66 19.54
CA ARG A 149 -2.71 -3.74 20.97
C ARG A 149 -3.70 -4.88 21.23
N ARG A 150 -3.63 -5.47 22.43
CA ARG A 150 -4.54 -6.55 22.85
C ARG A 150 -5.91 -5.97 23.27
N PRO A 151 -7.02 -6.71 23.10
CA PRO A 151 -7.13 -8.02 22.45
C PRO A 151 -6.96 -7.91 20.93
N ALA A 152 -6.19 -8.81 20.33
CA ALA A 152 -6.04 -8.90 18.88
C ALA A 152 -5.77 -10.34 18.42
N LYS A 153 -6.15 -10.65 17.18
CA LYS A 153 -5.79 -11.88 16.47
C LYS A 153 -5.41 -11.55 15.02
N VAL A 154 -4.20 -11.92 14.61
CA VAL A 154 -3.67 -11.66 13.26
C VAL A 154 -4.00 -12.83 12.33
N TYR A 155 -4.32 -12.52 11.08
CA TYR A 155 -4.57 -13.49 10.01
C TYR A 155 -3.63 -13.15 8.85
N SER A 156 -2.79 -14.10 8.45
CA SER A 156 -1.74 -13.90 7.44
C SER A 156 -1.91 -14.85 6.25
N ASP A 157 -1.59 -14.37 5.04
CA ASP A 157 -1.86 -15.11 3.80
C ASP A 157 -0.75 -16.12 3.43
N GLY A 158 -0.73 -17.26 4.10
CA GLY A 158 0.12 -18.43 3.75
C GLY A 158 1.64 -18.24 3.87
N ALA A 159 2.14 -17.02 4.02
CA ALA A 159 3.56 -16.71 4.15
C ALA A 159 4.10 -17.22 5.51
N LEU A 160 4.91 -18.28 5.44
CA LEU A 160 5.50 -19.01 6.58
C LEU A 160 6.41 -18.17 7.51
N SER A 161 6.66 -16.91 7.14
CA SER A 161 7.41 -15.92 7.91
C SER A 161 6.59 -15.26 9.03
N TRP A 162 5.27 -15.10 8.88
CA TRP A 162 4.42 -14.51 9.92
C TRP A 162 4.31 -15.35 11.20
N PRO A 163 4.01 -16.66 11.16
CA PRO A 163 3.72 -17.43 12.36
C PRO A 163 4.85 -17.44 13.41
N PRO A 164 6.16 -17.51 13.04
CA PRO A 164 7.26 -17.36 13.98
C PRO A 164 7.35 -15.97 14.63
N VAL A 165 7.19 -14.89 13.85
CA VAL A 165 7.29 -13.51 14.35
C VAL A 165 6.10 -13.16 15.27
N LEU A 166 4.90 -13.64 14.92
CA LEU A 166 3.70 -13.47 15.75
C LEU A 166 3.80 -14.24 17.07
N ARG A 167 4.35 -15.47 17.03
CA ARG A 167 4.70 -16.25 18.25
C ARG A 167 5.70 -15.51 19.14
N ALA A 168 6.78 -14.97 18.57
CA ALA A 168 7.80 -14.23 19.33
C ALA A 168 7.25 -13.00 20.07
N ARG A 169 6.13 -12.40 19.60
CA ARG A 169 5.44 -11.29 20.27
C ARG A 169 4.24 -11.70 21.12
N ASN A 170 4.03 -13.01 21.33
CA ASN A 170 2.87 -13.60 22.01
C ASN A 170 1.52 -13.12 21.42
N LEU A 171 1.45 -12.92 20.10
CA LEU A 171 0.24 -12.48 19.39
C LEU A 171 -0.55 -13.71 18.90
N PRO A 172 -1.84 -13.85 19.26
CA PRO A 172 -2.71 -14.87 18.68
C PRO A 172 -2.78 -14.71 17.16
N PHE A 173 -2.71 -15.82 16.43
CA PHE A 173 -2.77 -15.81 14.97
C PHE A 173 -3.66 -16.93 14.41
N ALA A 174 -3.96 -16.86 13.11
CA ALA A 174 -4.48 -17.96 12.31
C ALA A 174 -3.89 -17.88 10.90
N GLU A 175 -3.48 -19.01 10.37
CA GLU A 175 -3.00 -19.15 9.00
C GLU A 175 -4.19 -19.45 8.08
N THR A 176 -4.35 -18.69 6.98
CA THR A 176 -5.44 -18.94 6.01
C THR A 176 -5.10 -20.19 5.19
N CYS A 177 -5.84 -21.29 5.34
CA CYS A 177 -5.62 -22.48 4.53
C CYS A 177 -6.26 -22.33 3.14
N HIS A 178 -5.45 -21.96 2.14
CA HIS A 178 -5.83 -21.81 0.73
C HIS A 178 -6.47 -23.08 0.15
N GLN A 179 -5.88 -24.26 0.41
CA GLN A 179 -6.33 -25.56 -0.11
C GLN A 179 -7.73 -25.94 0.39
N ASN A 180 -8.09 -25.56 1.63
CA ASN A 180 -9.40 -25.82 2.23
C ASN A 180 -10.42 -24.69 1.95
N HIS A 181 -10.14 -23.84 0.96
CA HIS A 181 -10.94 -22.66 0.58
C HIS A 181 -11.32 -21.73 1.76
N GLN A 182 -10.45 -21.60 2.77
CA GLN A 182 -10.71 -20.80 3.98
C GLN A 182 -10.60 -19.28 3.75
N TYR A 183 -10.64 -18.83 2.49
CA TYR A 183 -10.64 -17.44 2.03
C TYR A 183 -11.75 -16.58 2.65
N THR A 184 -12.89 -17.21 2.98
CA THR A 184 -13.94 -16.64 3.84
C THR A 184 -14.75 -17.77 4.46
N LYS A 185 -14.90 -17.74 5.78
CA LYS A 185 -15.99 -18.45 6.47
C LYS A 185 -16.61 -17.48 7.48
N GLU A 186 -17.94 -17.42 7.51
CA GLU A 186 -18.67 -16.88 8.65
C GLU A 186 -18.51 -17.86 9.82
N LEU A 187 -17.81 -17.42 10.87
CA LEU A 187 -17.63 -18.19 12.10
C LEU A 187 -18.95 -18.23 12.88
N ALA A 188 -19.74 -19.29 12.64
CA ALA A 188 -20.78 -19.73 13.56
C ALA A 188 -20.17 -19.87 14.97
N GLY A 189 -20.81 -19.27 15.97
CA GLY A 189 -20.28 -19.21 17.34
C GLY A 189 -19.24 -18.13 17.63
N GLY A 190 -18.91 -17.25 16.68
CA GLY A 190 -18.04 -16.09 16.95
C GLY A 190 -18.61 -15.16 18.03
N SER A 191 -17.83 -14.87 19.08
CA SER A 191 -18.26 -14.03 20.20
C SER A 191 -18.66 -12.62 19.73
N ARG A 192 -19.61 -11.96 20.44
CA ARG A 192 -20.06 -10.58 20.14
C ARG A 192 -18.93 -9.54 20.02
N LYS A 193 -17.72 -9.82 20.53
CA LYS A 193 -16.56 -8.90 20.52
C LYS A 193 -15.69 -8.98 19.24
N PHE A 194 -15.90 -9.96 18.34
CA PHE A 194 -15.03 -10.17 17.18
C PHE A 194 -15.81 -10.38 15.87
N SER A 195 -15.17 -10.04 14.74
CA SER A 195 -15.76 -10.24 13.41
C SER A 195 -15.92 -11.72 13.10
N LYS A 196 -17.10 -12.13 12.62
CA LYS A 196 -17.34 -13.50 12.12
C LYS A 196 -16.55 -13.85 10.85
N LEU A 197 -16.01 -12.89 10.10
CA LEU A 197 -15.25 -13.16 8.88
C LEU A 197 -13.80 -13.61 9.20
N ALA A 198 -13.43 -14.78 8.68
CA ALA A 198 -12.04 -15.25 8.53
C ALA A 198 -11.51 -15.03 7.09
N GLY A 199 -10.23 -15.32 6.83
CA GLY A 199 -9.56 -15.20 5.51
C GLY A 199 -9.13 -13.77 5.14
N THR A 200 -8.47 -13.53 4.01
CA THR A 200 -7.57 -12.38 3.75
C THR A 200 -8.12 -11.30 2.80
N GLN A 201 -9.39 -11.46 2.40
CA GLN A 201 -10.07 -10.64 1.40
C GLN A 201 -10.21 -9.15 1.74
N CYS A 202 -10.16 -8.72 3.02
CA CYS A 202 -10.28 -7.30 3.34
C CYS A 202 -9.02 -6.52 2.96
N LEU A 203 -7.85 -7.17 2.95
CA LEU A 203 -6.58 -6.58 2.54
C LEU A 203 -6.34 -6.77 1.03
N ASP A 204 -6.65 -7.94 0.47
CA ASP A 204 -6.64 -8.18 -1.00
C ASP A 204 -7.42 -7.12 -1.77
N ARG A 205 -8.63 -6.78 -1.29
CA ARG A 205 -9.49 -5.78 -1.94
C ARG A 205 -8.91 -4.36 -1.86
N ARG A 206 -8.09 -4.07 -0.83
CA ARG A 206 -7.36 -2.78 -0.71
C ARG A 206 -6.17 -2.75 -1.67
N TRP A 207 -5.48 -3.89 -1.88
CA TRP A 207 -4.44 -4.03 -2.90
C TRP A 207 -4.99 -3.90 -4.32
N GLY A 208 -6.16 -4.49 -4.59
CA GLY A 208 -6.88 -4.31 -5.85
C GLY A 208 -7.07 -2.82 -6.19
N VAL A 209 -7.61 -2.04 -5.25
CA VAL A 209 -7.79 -0.59 -5.42
C VAL A 209 -6.44 0.14 -5.52
N LEU A 210 -5.50 -0.12 -4.60
CA LEU A 210 -4.22 0.59 -4.55
C LEU A 210 -3.42 0.41 -5.85
N CYS A 211 -3.22 -0.83 -6.29
CA CYS A 211 -2.31 -1.16 -7.38
C CYS A 211 -2.89 -0.95 -8.78
N ASN A 212 -4.22 -1.07 -8.94
CA ASN A 212 -4.90 -0.96 -10.25
C ASN A 212 -5.58 0.40 -10.49
N ASP A 213 -6.16 1.00 -9.46
CA ASP A 213 -7.03 2.20 -9.57
C ASP A 213 -6.37 3.46 -9.00
N TYR A 214 -5.59 3.34 -7.91
CA TYR A 214 -5.02 4.49 -7.20
C TYR A 214 -3.64 4.91 -7.70
N VAL A 215 -2.71 3.95 -7.85
CA VAL A 215 -1.35 4.21 -8.39
C VAL A 215 -1.41 4.20 -9.92
N PRO A 216 -1.19 5.34 -10.62
CA PRO A 216 -1.40 5.43 -12.06
C PRO A 216 -0.56 4.42 -12.87
N LYS A 217 -1.16 3.84 -13.90
CA LYS A 217 -0.47 2.90 -14.81
C LYS A 217 0.63 3.59 -15.64
N THR A 218 0.49 4.90 -15.86
CA THR A 218 1.48 5.79 -16.48
C THR A 218 2.65 6.17 -15.56
N LEU A 219 2.58 5.88 -14.25
CA LEU A 219 3.68 6.17 -13.34
C LEU A 219 4.80 5.14 -13.53
N ASN A 220 5.83 5.55 -14.26
CA ASN A 220 7.08 4.80 -14.42
C ASN A 220 7.64 4.40 -13.05
N ALA A 221 7.80 3.10 -12.80
CA ALA A 221 8.37 2.61 -11.55
C ALA A 221 9.90 2.75 -11.48
N LYS A 222 10.57 3.12 -12.57
CA LYS A 222 11.99 3.51 -12.57
C LYS A 222 12.11 5.01 -12.38
N SER A 223 13.13 5.41 -11.63
CA SER A 223 13.59 6.79 -11.47
C SER A 223 15.13 6.81 -11.40
N ARG A 224 15.70 8.01 -11.34
CA ARG A 224 17.06 8.25 -10.84
C ARG A 224 16.90 9.21 -9.66
N ASN A 225 16.94 8.67 -8.45
CA ASN A 225 16.81 9.46 -7.23
C ASN A 225 18.21 9.89 -6.75
N GLU A 226 18.24 10.92 -5.89
CA GLU A 226 19.49 11.51 -5.38
C GLU A 226 20.20 10.60 -4.36
N ASP A 227 19.45 9.74 -3.67
CA ASP A 227 19.94 8.72 -2.72
C ASP A 227 20.56 7.48 -3.40
N GLY A 228 20.70 7.49 -4.73
CA GLY A 228 21.16 6.35 -5.51
C GLY A 228 20.14 5.22 -5.66
N SER A 229 18.91 5.39 -5.16
CA SER A 229 17.83 4.43 -5.42
C SER A 229 17.19 4.68 -6.80
N HIS A 230 16.67 3.60 -7.39
CA HIS A 230 16.18 3.61 -8.78
C HIS A 230 14.72 3.19 -8.94
N THR A 231 14.07 2.90 -7.82
CA THR A 231 12.62 2.76 -7.73
C THR A 231 11.98 4.12 -7.54
N ASN A 232 10.92 4.42 -8.28
CA ASN A 232 10.30 5.74 -8.24
C ASN A 232 9.59 5.98 -6.89
N ALA A 233 10.17 6.85 -6.05
CA ALA A 233 9.67 7.16 -4.72
C ALA A 233 8.20 7.65 -4.73
N ARG A 234 7.72 8.22 -5.85
CA ARG A 234 6.30 8.61 -6.02
C ARG A 234 5.35 7.42 -5.84
N LEU A 235 5.75 6.17 -6.13
CA LEU A 235 4.94 4.98 -5.85
C LEU A 235 4.53 4.90 -4.36
N PHE A 236 5.47 5.19 -3.46
CA PHE A 236 5.21 5.24 -2.04
C PHE A 236 4.42 6.51 -1.68
N THR A 237 4.66 7.67 -2.31
CA THR A 237 3.81 8.86 -2.15
C THR A 237 2.33 8.58 -2.47
N TYR A 238 2.02 7.88 -3.56
CA TYR A 238 0.65 7.45 -3.88
C TYR A 238 0.11 6.46 -2.84
N SER A 239 0.94 5.52 -2.36
CA SER A 239 0.54 4.54 -1.33
C SER A 239 0.22 5.19 0.03
N TRP A 240 1.03 6.16 0.45
CA TRP A 240 0.79 6.97 1.64
C TRP A 240 -0.46 7.86 1.49
N SER A 241 -0.62 8.55 0.36
CA SER A 241 -1.83 9.32 0.02
C SER A 241 -3.10 8.46 0.07
N PHE A 242 -3.07 7.25 -0.50
CA PHE A 242 -4.15 6.26 -0.39
C PHE A 242 -4.43 5.89 1.07
N ALA A 243 -3.41 5.56 1.86
CA ALA A 243 -3.57 5.22 3.27
C ALA A 243 -4.26 6.35 4.06
N LEU A 244 -3.90 7.61 3.83
CA LEU A 244 -4.61 8.74 4.47
C LEU A 244 -6.09 8.80 4.08
N ARG A 245 -6.39 8.79 2.77
CA ARG A 245 -7.78 8.88 2.27
C ARG A 245 -8.65 7.71 2.74
N TYR A 246 -8.05 6.53 2.89
CA TYR A 246 -8.70 5.35 3.42
C TYR A 246 -9.02 5.51 4.94
N ASN A 247 -8.01 5.92 5.73
CA ASN A 247 -8.05 6.07 7.20
C ASN A 247 -8.92 7.22 7.73
N PHE A 248 -9.48 8.10 6.89
CA PHE A 248 -10.40 9.13 7.34
C PHE A 248 -11.84 8.61 7.51
N THR A 249 -12.52 9.08 8.56
CA THR A 249 -13.97 8.95 8.74
C THR A 249 -14.74 9.86 7.79
N ASP A 250 -15.99 9.55 7.45
CA ASP A 250 -16.69 10.27 6.39
C ASP A 250 -17.02 11.75 6.72
N HIS A 251 -16.98 12.13 8.00
CA HIS A 251 -17.00 13.54 8.44
C HIS A 251 -15.64 14.25 8.27
N GLU A 252 -14.51 13.62 8.64
CA GLU A 252 -13.16 14.16 8.33
C GLU A 252 -12.98 14.35 6.81
N ARG A 253 -13.58 13.46 6.03
CA ARG A 253 -13.58 13.45 4.56
C ARG A 253 -14.33 14.62 3.93
N VAL A 254 -15.47 15.03 4.49
CA VAL A 254 -16.15 16.27 4.10
C VAL A 254 -15.29 17.50 4.46
N ARG A 255 -14.67 17.52 5.66
CA ARG A 255 -13.78 18.62 6.08
C ARG A 255 -12.55 18.76 5.16
N LEU A 256 -11.93 17.64 4.78
CA LEU A 256 -10.82 17.63 3.83
C LEU A 256 -11.22 18.29 2.50
N TRP A 257 -12.36 17.91 1.92
CA TRP A 257 -12.80 18.48 0.65
C TRP A 257 -13.24 19.94 0.74
N ALA A 258 -13.78 20.39 1.88
CA ALA A 258 -14.02 21.81 2.11
C ALA A 258 -12.70 22.61 2.13
N ALA A 259 -11.67 22.10 2.80
CA ALA A 259 -10.34 22.73 2.86
C ALA A 259 -9.63 22.72 1.51
N LEU A 260 -9.61 21.58 0.80
CA LEU A 260 -9.01 21.48 -0.54
C LEU A 260 -9.78 22.32 -1.57
N GLY A 261 -11.12 22.33 -1.49
CA GLY A 261 -11.96 23.19 -2.31
C GLY A 261 -11.73 24.68 -2.06
N LYS A 262 -11.24 25.09 -0.88
CA LYS A 262 -10.75 26.45 -0.59
C LYS A 262 -9.36 26.66 -1.22
N ALA A 263 -8.38 25.81 -0.90
CA ALA A 263 -7.00 25.94 -1.36
C ALA A 263 -6.86 25.95 -2.90
N VAL A 264 -7.71 25.21 -3.63
CA VAL A 264 -7.74 25.25 -5.10
C VAL A 264 -8.18 26.61 -5.63
N ARG A 265 -9.11 27.32 -4.96
CA ARG A 265 -9.54 28.67 -5.38
C ARG A 265 -8.48 29.74 -5.08
N GLU A 266 -7.67 29.52 -4.05
CA GLU A 266 -6.57 30.41 -3.67
C GLU A 266 -5.32 30.21 -4.56
N ALA A 267 -5.33 29.19 -5.42
CA ALA A 267 -4.24 28.85 -6.34
C ALA A 267 -4.66 28.87 -7.84
N ALA A 268 -5.85 29.41 -8.15
CA ALA A 268 -6.42 29.49 -9.49
C ALA A 268 -6.05 30.81 -10.18
#